data_AF-A0A6A3YYI2-F1
#
_entry.id   AF-A0A6A3YYI2-F1
#
_cell.length_a   1.000
_cell.length_b   1.000
_cell.length_c   1.000
_cell.angle_alpha   90.00
_cell.angle_beta   90.00
_cell.angle_gamma   90.00
#
_symmetry.space_group_name_H-M   'P 1'
#
loop_
_entity.id
_entity.type
_entity.pdbx_description
1 polymer ?
#
loop_
_entity_poly.entity_id
_entity_poly.type
_entity_poly.pdbx_seq_one_letter_code
_entity_poly.pdbx_strand_id
1 'polypeptide(L)' 'MRFLNYSCKPAAEFKEVSNHRRMTVVVATTQKIKHDDEVTMAYGDDLWFVCRCMQDGCRHRSIQDEQDP' A
#
# COMPACT_ATOMS: atom_id res chain seq x y z
N MET A 1 -7.27 -10.67 0.34
CA MET A 1 -6.46 -10.10 1.43
C MET A 1 -7.13 -8.85 1.95
N ARG A 2 -7.24 -8.67 3.26
CA ARG A 2 -7.96 -7.53 3.87
C ARG A 2 -7.08 -6.66 4.80
N PHE A 3 -5.80 -7.01 4.96
CA PHE A 3 -4.96 -6.52 6.08
C PHE A 3 -3.60 -5.94 5.64
N LEU A 4 -3.39 -5.71 4.35
CA LEU A 4 -2.24 -4.89 3.95
C LEU A 4 -2.54 -3.46 4.40
N ASN A 5 -1.51 -2.67 4.71
CA ASN A 5 -1.64 -1.25 5.01
C ASN A 5 -1.11 -0.40 3.86
N TYR A 6 -1.50 0.88 3.85
CA TYR A 6 -1.02 1.83 2.86
C TYR A 6 0.37 2.36 3.19
N SER A 7 1.21 2.55 2.18
CA SER A 7 2.42 3.36 2.28
C SER A 7 2.63 4.19 1.01
N CYS A 8 3.19 5.39 1.14
CA CYS A 8 3.65 6.19 0.00
C CYS A 8 4.87 5.56 -0.70
N LYS A 9 5.58 4.63 -0.05
CA LYS A 9 6.64 3.80 -0.64
C LYS A 9 6.30 2.33 -0.42
N PRO A 10 5.34 1.79 -1.17
CA PRO A 10 4.86 0.43 -0.98
C PRO A 10 5.88 -0.60 -1.47
N ALA A 11 5.88 -1.77 -0.83
CA ALA A 11 6.68 -2.91 -1.26
C ALA A 11 5.87 -3.91 -2.14
N ALA A 12 4.60 -3.62 -2.39
CA ALA A 12 3.72 -4.46 -3.18
C ALA A 12 2.67 -3.67 -3.97
N GLU A 13 2.17 -4.27 -5.05
CA GLU A 13 1.17 -3.69 -5.95
C GLU A 13 0.08 -4.70 -6.33
N PHE A 14 -1.09 -4.19 -6.73
CA PHE A 14 -2.11 -5.02 -7.36
C PHE A 14 -1.68 -5.41 -8.77
N LYS A 15 -1.81 -6.69 -9.10
CA LYS A 15 -1.66 -7.19 -10.46
C LYS A 15 -2.88 -7.98 -10.88
N GLU A 16 -3.42 -7.61 -12.02
CA GLU A 16 -4.36 -8.47 -12.74
C GLU A 16 -3.59 -9.62 -13.37
N VAL A 17 -3.99 -10.84 -13.04
CA VAL A 17 -3.46 -12.06 -13.63
C VAL A 17 -4.60 -12.82 -14.29
N SER A 18 -4.33 -13.32 -15.50
CA SER A 18 -5.25 -14.19 -16.22
C SER A 18 -4.80 -15.63 -16.07
N ASN A 19 -5.72 -16.48 -15.61
CA ASN A 19 -5.59 -17.92 -15.62
C ASN A 19 -6.71 -18.50 -16.49
N HIS A 20 -6.41 -18.68 -17.77
CA HIS A 20 -7.34 -19.13 -18.80
C HIS A 20 -8.62 -18.27 -18.87
N ARG A 21 -9.76 -18.78 -18.37
CA ARG A 21 -11.05 -18.07 -18.36
C ARG A 21 -11.28 -17.25 -17.08
N ARG A 22 -10.34 -17.24 -16.15
CA ARG A 22 -10.46 -16.52 -14.88
C ARG A 22 -9.49 -15.36 -14.86
N MET A 23 -10.00 -14.18 -14.58
CA MET A 23 -9.20 -13.02 -14.19
C MET A 23 -9.21 -12.93 -12.67
N THR A 24 -8.05 -12.65 -12.07
CA THR A 24 -7.91 -12.50 -10.62
C THR A 24 -6.94 -11.38 -10.34
N VAL A 25 -7.20 -10.60 -9.30
CA VAL A 25 -6.25 -9.61 -8.80
C VAL A 25 -5.45 -10.24 -7.68
N VAL A 26 -4.13 -10.25 -7.82
CA VAL A 26 -3.19 -10.65 -6.78
C VAL A 26 -2.46 -9.42 -6.25
N VAL A 27 -1.84 -9.55 -5.08
CA VAL A 27 -0.83 -8.59 -4.64
C VAL A 27 0.52 -9.23 -4.84
N ALA A 28 1.39 -8.55 -5.58
CA ALA A 28 2.73 -8.99 -5.88
C ALA A 28 3.74 -8.02 -5.26
N THR A 29 4.76 -8.56 -4.61
CA THR A 29 5.86 -7.77 -4.07
C THR A 29 6.73 -7.24 -5.19
N THR A 30 7.08 -5.96 -5.15
CA THR A 30 7.90 -5.27 -6.17
C THR A 30 9.36 -5.15 -5.76
N GLN A 31 9.67 -5.41 -4.50
CA GLN A 31 11.01 -5.36 -3.92
C GLN A 31 11.24 -6.52 -2.94
N LYS A 32 12.49 -6.71 -2.51
CA LYS A 32 12.82 -7.67 -1.46
C LYS A 32 12.19 -7.23 -0.13
N ILE A 33 11.54 -8.17 0.54
CA ILE A 33 10.95 -8.00 1.87
C ILE A 33 11.76 -8.84 2.84
N LYS A 34 12.19 -8.25 3.97
CA LYS A 34 12.90 -8.98 5.01
C LYS A 34 11.91 -9.63 5.97
N HIS A 35 12.41 -10.54 6.80
CA HIS A 35 11.62 -11.08 7.89
C HIS A 35 11.13 -9.95 8.81
N ASP A 36 9.88 -10.05 9.25
CA ASP A 36 9.16 -9.05 10.06
C ASP A 36 8.88 -7.68 9.41
N ASP A 37 9.29 -7.45 8.16
CA ASP A 37 8.89 -6.24 7.45
C ASP A 37 7.39 -6.27 7.17
N GLU A 38 6.70 -5.18 7.53
CA GLU A 38 5.31 -4.99 7.15
C GLU A 38 5.19 -4.86 5.62
N VAL A 39 4.32 -5.68 5.02
CA VAL A 39 4.01 -5.57 3.60
C VAL A 39 2.99 -4.45 3.40
N THR A 40 3.41 -3.38 2.76
CA THR A 40 2.55 -2.22 2.46
C THR A 40 2.33 -2.07 0.96
N MET A 41 1.21 -1.44 0.59
CA MET A 41 0.81 -1.27 -0.80
C MET A 41 0.20 0.12 -1.07
N ALA A 42 0.09 0.53 -2.34
CA ALA A 42 -0.62 1.75 -2.70
C ALA A 42 -2.10 1.47 -3.01
N TYR A 43 -3.00 2.26 -2.43
CA TYR A 43 -4.46 2.19 -2.66
C TYR A 43 -4.97 3.16 -3.72
N GLY A 44 -4.07 3.94 -4.31
CA GLY A 44 -4.39 5.12 -5.11
C GLY A 44 -4.11 6.39 -4.33
N ASP A 45 -4.49 7.52 -4.94
CA ASP A 45 -4.13 8.84 -4.43
C ASP A 45 -5.17 9.50 -3.53
N ASP A 46 -6.40 8.99 -3.54
CA ASP A 46 -7.51 9.48 -2.73
C ASP A 46 -7.63 8.60 -1.47
N LEU A 47 -7.11 9.10 -0.36
CA LEU A 47 -7.07 8.38 0.91
C LEU A 47 -8.13 8.96 1.85
N TRP A 48 -8.98 8.08 2.36
CA TRP A 48 -10.00 8.38 3.37
C TRP A 48 -9.43 8.47 4.80
N PHE A 49 -8.11 8.59 4.93
CA PHE A 49 -7.39 8.69 6.20
C PHE A 49 -6.08 9.45 6.00
N VAL A 50 -5.52 9.97 7.09
CA VAL A 50 -4.18 10.53 7.09
C VAL A 50 -3.16 9.39 6.97
N CYS A 51 -2.48 9.26 5.83
CA CYS A 51 -1.34 8.36 5.69
C CYS A 51 -0.26 8.63 6.75
N ARG A 52 -0.02 7.63 7.60
CA ARG A 52 1.00 7.67 8.68
C ARG A 52 2.19 6.75 8.42
N CYS A 53 2.58 6.60 7.15
CA CYS A 53 3.68 5.70 6.77
C CYS A 53 5.07 6.18 7.19
N MET A 54 5.21 7.43 7.66
CA MET A 54 6.46 8.06 8.11
C MET A 54 7.62 8.05 7.10
N GLN A 55 7.35 7.74 5.83
CA GLN A 55 8.36 7.72 4.78
C GLN A 55 8.79 9.13 4.37
N ASP A 56 10.06 9.29 3.97
CA ASP A 56 10.50 10.49 3.28
C ASP A 56 9.72 10.68 1.97
N GLY A 57 9.02 11.81 1.86
CA GLY A 57 8.08 12.06 0.76
C GLY A 57 6.66 11.56 1.03
N CYS A 58 6.31 11.20 2.26
CA CYS A 58 4.92 10.93 2.62
C CYS A 58 4.03 12.13 2.26
N ARG A 59 2.94 11.86 1.54
CA ARG A 59 2.02 12.89 1.05
C ARG A 59 1.34 13.68 2.16
N HIS A 60 1.15 13.06 3.33
CA HIS A 60 0.53 13.69 4.50
C HIS A 60 1.55 14.03 5.60
N ARG A 61 2.85 14.16 5.26
CA ARG A 61 3.92 14.42 6.23
C ARG A 61 3.65 15.63 7.13
N SER A 62 2.99 16.66 6.64
CA SER A 62 2.71 17.90 7.40
C SER A 62 1.48 17.84 8.31
N ILE A 63 0.67 16.78 8.23
CA ILE A 63 -0.62 16.66 8.92
C ILE A 63 -0.73 15.38 9.77
N GLN A 64 0.40 14.80 10.20
CA GLN A 64 0.42 13.51 10.91
C GLN A 64 -0.38 13.51 12.22
N ASP A 65 -0.48 14.67 12.87
CA ASP A 65 -1.19 14.87 14.14
C ASP A 65 -2.69 15.19 13.95
N GLU A 66 -3.15 15.31 12.71
CA GLU A 66 -4.56 15.53 12.40
C GLU A 66 -5.36 14.23 12.50
N GLN A 67 -6.66 14.36 12.79
CA GLN A 67 -7.59 13.24 12.75
C GLN A 67 -7.90 12.85 11.30
N ASP A 68 -8.29 11.59 11.10
CA ASP A 68 -8.77 11.15 9.80
C ASP A 68 -10.08 11.89 9.44
N PRO A 69 -10.30 12.25 8.16
CA PRO A 69 -11.51 12.93 7.71
C PRO A 69 -12.82 12.19 8.02
#